data_AF-A0A7C7IR19-F1
#
_entry.id   AF-A0A7C7IR19-F1
#
_cell.length_a   1.000
_cell.length_b   1.000
_cell.length_c   1.000
_cell.angle_alpha   90.00
_cell.angle_beta   90.00
_cell.angle_gamma   90.00
#
_symmetry.space_group_name_H-M   'P 1'
#
loop_
_entity.id
_entity.type
_entity.pdbx_description
1 polymer ?
#
loop_
_entity_poly.entity_id
_entity_poly.type
_entity_poly.pdbx_seq_one_letter_code
_entity_poly.pdbx_strand_id
1 'polypeptide(L)'
;MKIAVSYPPIMNQNGQKVMVSQNRNVQFFKRPTYLLPDDHGQAVTWLRDLGYEIYWDDGNAQLKNYEQWYADILHWKPDVIIFESTHNQELNLARDTFG
;
A
#
# COMPACT_ATOMS: atom_id res chain seq x y z
N MET A 1 -6.18 -17.27 9.49
CA MET A 1 -5.53 -16.83 8.25
C MET A 1 -5.26 -15.35 8.37
N LYS A 2 -4.02 -14.94 8.14
CA LYS A 2 -3.53 -13.57 8.24
C LYS A 2 -3.57 -12.90 6.87
N ILE A 3 -4.25 -11.77 6.78
CA ILE A 3 -4.38 -11.00 5.56
C ILE A 3 -3.77 -9.62 5.81
N ALA A 4 -2.78 -9.25 5.00
CA ALA A 4 -2.25 -7.89 4.97
C ALA A 4 -2.92 -7.12 3.82
N VAL A 5 -3.58 -6.01 4.12
CA VAL A 5 -3.97 -5.02 3.12
C VAL A 5 -2.90 -3.96 3.12
N SER A 6 -2.09 -3.95 2.07
CA SER A 6 -0.80 -3.28 2.06
C SER A 6 -0.64 -2.33 0.89
N TYR A 7 0.04 -1.22 1.14
CA TYR A 7 0.43 -0.23 0.14
C TYR A 7 1.92 0.05 0.30
N PRO A 8 2.79 -0.52 -0.55
CA PRO A 8 4.23 -0.31 -0.42
C PRO A 8 4.54 1.18 -0.64
N PRO A 9 5.50 1.75 0.12
CA PRO A 9 5.91 3.12 -0.10
C PRO A 9 6.67 3.22 -1.42
N ILE A 10 6.12 3.96 -2.38
CA ILE A 10 6.74 4.20 -3.69
C ILE A 10 7.25 5.64 -3.70
N MET A 11 8.54 5.82 -3.97
CA MET A 11 9.17 7.14 -4.07
C MET A 11 9.78 7.35 -5.46
N ASN A 12 9.71 8.58 -5.98
CA ASN A 12 10.54 8.95 -7.12
C ASN A 12 11.96 9.37 -6.69
N GLN A 13 12.80 9.62 -7.69
CA GLN A 13 14.19 10.09 -7.52
C GLN A 13 14.31 11.40 -6.72
N ASN A 14 13.23 12.18 -6.61
CA ASN A 14 13.17 13.43 -5.86
C ASN A 14 12.65 13.24 -4.42
N GLY A 15 12.49 11.99 -3.96
CA GLY A 15 11.97 11.66 -2.63
C GLY A 15 10.47 11.95 -2.46
N GLN A 16 9.73 12.18 -3.55
CA GLN A 16 8.29 12.41 -3.49
C GLN A 16 7.57 11.06 -3.51
N LYS A 17 6.61 10.89 -2.60
CA LYS A 17 5.77 9.70 -2.55
C LYS A 17 4.74 9.72 -3.68
N VAL A 18 4.64 8.60 -4.39
CA VAL A 18 3.54 8.34 -5.32
C VAL A 18 2.26 8.26 -4.51
N MET A 19 1.23 8.93 -5.00
CA MET A 19 -0.14 8.71 -4.55
C MET A 19 -1.00 8.41 -5.76
N VAL A 20 -1.87 7.40 -5.64
CA VAL A 20 -2.98 7.19 -6.58
C VAL A 20 -4.06 8.17 -6.17
N SER A 21 -4.33 9.17 -7.01
CA SER A 21 -5.38 10.15 -6.68
C SER A 21 -6.79 9.56 -6.88
N GLN A 22 -7.86 10.21 -6.42
CA GLN A 22 -9.26 9.77 -6.65
C GLN A 22 -9.58 9.48 -8.14
N ASN A 23 -8.88 10.13 -9.07
CA ASN A 23 -8.99 9.85 -10.51
C ASN A 23 -8.24 8.58 -10.97
N ARG A 24 -7.72 7.78 -10.03
CA ARG A 24 -6.92 6.56 -10.24
C ARG A 24 -5.63 6.73 -11.05
N ASN A 25 -5.18 7.97 -11.27
CA ASN A 25 -3.89 8.24 -11.89
C ASN A 25 -2.79 8.44 -10.83
N VAL A 26 -1.60 7.92 -11.14
CA VAL A 26 -0.36 8.13 -10.39
C VAL A 26 0.02 9.61 -10.44
N GLN A 27 0.15 10.24 -9.28
CA GLN A 27 0.58 11.63 -9.15
C GLN A 27 1.59 11.78 -8.01
N PHE A 28 2.50 12.74 -8.18
CA PHE A 28 3.47 13.13 -7.15
C PHE A 28 3.08 14.49 -6.58
N PHE A 29 2.86 14.54 -5.27
CA PHE A 29 2.47 15.77 -4.58
C PHE A 29 3.68 16.43 -3.89
N LYS A 30 3.73 17.77 -3.90
CA LYS A 30 4.71 18.54 -3.11
C LYS A 30 4.41 18.54 -1.60
N ARG A 31 3.15 18.32 -1.21
CA ARG A 31 2.72 18.20 0.18
C ARG A 31 2.14 16.81 0.41
N PRO A 32 2.40 16.17 1.57
CA PRO A 32 1.79 14.87 1.88
C PRO A 32 0.27 14.98 1.79
N THR A 33 -0.32 14.16 0.92
CA THR A 33 -1.77 14.09 0.72
C THR A 33 -2.12 12.63 0.82
N TYR A 34 -2.84 12.24 1.86
CA TYR A 34 -3.19 10.85 2.12
C TYR A 34 -4.58 10.57 1.58
N LEU A 35 -4.69 9.57 0.72
CA LEU A 35 -5.97 9.06 0.28
C LEU A 35 -6.29 7.84 1.10
N LEU A 36 -7.42 7.90 1.79
CA LEU A 36 -7.98 6.75 2.49
C LEU A 36 -8.73 5.93 1.44
N PRO A 37 -8.35 4.65 1.23
CA PRO A 37 -9.05 3.79 0.31
C PRO A 37 -10.32 3.28 1.00
N ASP A 38 -11.40 4.05 0.87
CA ASP A 38 -12.69 3.77 1.51
C ASP A 38 -13.23 2.38 1.14
N ASP A 39 -13.06 1.95 -0.12
CA ASP A 39 -13.47 0.62 -0.62
C ASP A 39 -12.74 -0.51 0.14
N HIS A 40 -11.44 -0.37 0.39
CA HIS A 40 -10.64 -1.37 1.10
C HIS A 40 -10.96 -1.37 2.61
N GLY A 41 -11.30 -0.21 3.18
CA GLY A 41 -11.76 -0.11 4.56
C GLY A 41 -13.04 -0.93 4.83
N GLN A 42 -13.99 -0.92 3.89
CA GLN A 42 -15.20 -1.75 3.98
C GLN A 42 -14.88 -3.24 3.88
N ALA A 43 -14.05 -3.64 2.90
CA ALA A 43 -13.64 -5.03 2.73
C ALA A 43 -12.91 -5.57 3.98
N VAL A 44 -12.03 -4.77 4.58
CA VAL A 44 -11.31 -5.12 5.82
C VAL A 44 -12.27 -5.31 7.00
N THR A 45 -13.28 -4.44 7.10
CA THR A 45 -14.31 -4.56 8.13
C THR A 45 -15.05 -5.90 8.01
N TRP A 46 -15.47 -6.28 6.80
CA TRP A 46 -16.11 -7.57 6.55
C TRP A 46 -15.21 -8.76 6.84
N LEU A 47 -13.95 -8.73 6.39
CA LEU A 47 -13.00 -9.82 6.64
C LEU A 47 -12.72 -9.99 8.14
N ARG A 48 -12.60 -8.89 8.87
CA ARG A 48 -12.48 -8.93 10.34
C ARG A 48 -13.72 -9.59 10.97
N ASP A 49 -14.92 -9.23 10.53
CA ASP A 49 -16.16 -9.78 11.06
C ASP A 49 -16.35 -11.27 10.73
N LEU A 50 -15.71 -11.76 9.66
CA LEU A 50 -15.59 -13.19 9.33
C LEU A 50 -14.53 -13.94 10.16
N GLY A 51 -13.80 -13.25 11.05
CA GLY A 51 -12.81 -13.85 11.96
C GLY A 51 -11.40 -13.95 11.40
N TYR A 52 -11.07 -13.23 10.32
CA TYR A 52 -9.70 -13.16 9.80
C TYR A 52 -8.83 -12.18 10.61
N GLU A 53 -7.54 -12.49 10.71
CA GLU A 53 -6.54 -11.60 11.31
C GLU A 53 -6.08 -10.60 10.24
N ILE A 54 -6.46 -9.33 10.39
CA ILE A 54 -6.15 -8.30 9.40
C ILE A 54 -5.04 -7.39 9.88
N TYR A 55 -4.10 -7.10 8.98
CA TYR A 55 -3.09 -6.06 9.15
C TYR A 55 -3.25 -4.99 8.07
N TRP A 56 -3.51 -3.76 8.50
CA TRP A 56 -3.60 -2.60 7.62
C TRP A 56 -2.22 -1.91 7.55
N ASP A 57 -1.58 -1.99 6.39
CA ASP A 57 -0.19 -1.57 6.18
C ASP A 57 -0.07 -0.58 5.02
N ASP A 58 -0.53 0.65 5.25
CA ASP A 58 -0.36 1.73 4.29
C ASP A 58 0.99 2.43 4.51
N GLY A 59 2.04 1.95 3.84
CA GLY A 59 3.40 2.48 3.98
C GLY A 59 3.53 3.94 3.53
N ASN A 60 2.68 4.41 2.63
CA ASN A 60 2.66 5.82 2.22
C ASN A 60 2.07 6.69 3.34
N ALA A 61 0.88 6.35 3.86
CA ALA A 61 0.22 7.09 4.92
C ALA A 61 0.92 7.00 6.28
N GLN A 62 1.54 5.85 6.57
CA GLN A 62 2.32 5.62 7.79
C GLN A 62 3.76 6.18 7.70
N LEU A 63 4.09 6.88 6.62
CA LEU A 63 5.40 7.48 6.40
C LEU A 63 6.59 6.50 6.44
N LYS A 64 6.34 5.21 6.20
CA LYS A 64 7.40 4.19 6.15
C LYS A 64 8.31 4.43 4.95
N ASN A 65 9.58 4.05 5.11
CA ASN A 65 10.45 3.76 3.98
C ASN A 65 10.29 2.29 3.56
N TYR A 66 10.89 1.91 2.43
CA TYR A 66 10.76 0.55 1.90
C TYR A 66 11.25 -0.53 2.87
N GLU A 67 12.38 -0.30 3.54
CA GLU A 67 12.99 -1.27 4.46
C GLU A 67 12.09 -1.54 5.68
N GLN A 68 11.49 -0.49 6.24
CA GLN A 68 10.55 -0.60 7.36
C GLN A 68 9.31 -1.36 6.95
N TRP A 69 8.69 -0.97 5.83
CA TRP A 69 7.52 -1.66 5.30
C TRP A 69 7.80 -3.15 5.03
N TYR A 70 8.94 -3.44 4.40
CA TYR A 70 9.32 -4.81 4.08
C TYR A 70 9.58 -5.65 5.34
N ALA A 71 10.26 -5.08 6.34
CA ALA A 71 10.50 -5.73 7.62
C ALA A 71 9.18 -6.04 8.35
N ASP A 72 8.20 -5.14 8.30
CA ASP A 72 6.90 -5.33 8.93
C ASP A 72 6.14 -6.51 8.30
N ILE A 73 6.13 -6.61 6.97
CA ILE A 73 5.52 -7.73 6.25
C ILE A 73 6.21 -9.06 6.61
N LEU A 74 7.55 -9.09 6.61
CA LEU A 74 8.32 -10.28 6.98
C LEU A 74 8.11 -10.70 8.44
N HIS A 75 7.95 -9.72 9.33
CA HIS A 75 7.68 -9.98 10.74
C HIS A 75 6.26 -10.52 10.94
N TRP A 76 5.28 -9.91 10.28
CA TRP A 76 3.88 -10.27 10.44
C TRP A 76 3.52 -11.63 9.82
N LYS A 77 4.21 -12.00 8.73
CA LYS A 77 4.03 -13.26 7.99
C LYS A 77 2.58 -13.49 7.56
N PRO A 78 2.01 -12.62 6.72
CA PRO A 78 0.66 -12.81 6.20
C PRO A 78 0.59 -14.03 5.29
N ASP A 79 -0.55 -14.74 5.32
CA ASP A 79 -0.86 -15.81 4.37
C ASP A 79 -1.22 -15.22 3.00
N VAL A 80 -1.83 -14.03 3.00
CA VAL A 80 -2.27 -13.29 1.80
C VAL A 80 -1.90 -11.82 1.96
N ILE A 81 -1.34 -11.23 0.90
CA ILE A 81 -1.13 -9.78 0.80
C ILE A 81 -2.00 -9.25 -0.34
N ILE A 82 -2.81 -8.24 -0.04
CA ILE A 82 -3.62 -7.51 -1.00
C ILE A 82 -2.91 -6.19 -1.29
N PHE A 83 -2.61 -5.96 -2.56
CA PHE A 83 -2.16 -4.67 -3.08
C PHE A 83 -3.28 -4.03 -3.89
N GLU A 84 -3.51 -2.74 -3.71
CA GLU A 84 -4.26 -1.96 -4.69
C GLU A 84 -3.33 -1.56 -5.83
N SER A 85 -3.75 -1.75 -7.07
CA SER A 85 -3.07 -1.13 -8.21
C SER A 85 -4.09 -0.69 -9.26
N THR A 86 -3.86 0.46 -9.87
CA THR A 86 -4.84 1.03 -10.80
C THR A 86 -4.49 0.91 -12.28
N HIS A 87 -3.28 0.47 -12.69
CA HIS A 87 -2.92 0.02 -14.05
C HIS A 87 -1.41 -0.29 -14.11
N ASN A 88 -0.95 -0.90 -15.21
CA ASN A 88 0.44 -1.32 -15.51
C ASN A 88 1.57 -0.35 -15.09
N GLN A 89 1.32 0.95 -14.93
CA GLN A 89 2.35 1.91 -14.50
C GLN A 89 2.90 1.64 -13.10
N GLU A 90 2.07 1.26 -12.13
CA GLU A 90 2.56 0.98 -10.76
C GLU A 90 3.27 -0.36 -10.68
N LEU A 91 2.78 -1.37 -11.41
CA LEU A 91 3.48 -2.64 -11.56
C LEU A 91 4.81 -2.48 -12.28
N ASN A 92 4.89 -1.59 -13.27
CA ASN A 92 6.16 -1.26 -13.95
C ASN A 92 7.10 -0.48 -13.03
N LEU A 93 6.60 0.49 -12.26
CA LEU A 93 7.41 1.22 -11.27
C LEU A 93 7.89 0.30 -10.15
N ALA A 94 7.05 -0.61 -9.68
CA ALA A 94 7.43 -1.66 -8.75
C ALA A 94 8.50 -2.57 -9.38
N ARG A 95 8.31 -3.03 -10.62
CA ARG A 95 9.30 -3.84 -11.33
C ARG A 95 10.63 -3.12 -11.50
N ASP A 96 10.63 -1.83 -11.80
CA ASP A 96 11.85 -1.04 -11.98
C ASP A 96 12.50 -0.67 -10.63
N THR A 97 11.77 -0.77 -9.52
CA THR A 97 12.28 -0.58 -8.15
C THR A 97 12.79 -1.89 -7.55
N PHE A 98 12.21 -3.03 -7.94
CA PHE A 98 12.48 -4.37 -7.39
C PHE A 98 13.28 -5.29 -8.32
N GLY A 99 13.60 -4.83 -9.54
CA GLY A 99 14.36 -5.55 -10.57
C GLY A 99 15.84 -5.19 -10.61
#